data_AF-A7RJH8-F1
#
_entry.id   AF-A7RJH8-F1
#
_cell.length_a   1.000
_cell.length_b   1.000
_cell.length_c   1.000
_cell.angle_alpha   90.00
_cell.angle_beta   90.00
_cell.angle_gamma   90.00
#
_symmetry.space_group_name_H-M   'P 1'
#
loop_
_entity.id
_entity.type
_entity.pdbx_description
1 polymer ?
#
loop_
_entity_poly.entity_id
_entity_poly.type
_entity_poly.pdbx_seq_one_letter_code
_entity_poly.pdbx_strand_id
1 'polypeptide(L)' 'NGCSSNPCSASVPCHPGDLPSMHRCVCPPGFTGIQCDDIDECTNASACHVNAACTNTPGSYTCTCKQGYHGDGKRCD' A
#
# COMPACT_ATOMS: atom_id res chain seq x y z
N ASN A 1 -5.49 17.60 -21.00
CA ASN A 1 -6.12 16.93 -19.85
C ASN A 1 -5.20 15.77 -19.47
N GLY A 2 -4.82 15.64 -18.20
CA GLY A 2 -3.85 14.64 -17.73
C GLY A 2 -4.28 13.18 -17.92
N CYS A 3 -5.56 12.91 -18.19
CA CYS A 3 -6.09 11.57 -18.47
C CYS A 3 -6.28 11.27 -19.97
N SER A 4 -5.90 12.17 -20.88
CA SER A 4 -6.17 12.03 -22.32
C SER A 4 -5.42 10.89 -23.02
N SER A 5 -4.33 10.37 -22.44
CA SER A 5 -3.51 9.30 -23.03
C SER A 5 -3.73 7.93 -22.38
N ASN A 6 -4.81 7.76 -21.61
CA ASN A 6 -5.07 6.58 -20.79
C ASN A 6 -3.82 6.10 -20.02
N PRO A 7 -3.23 6.95 -19.15
CA PRO A 7 -2.00 6.60 -18.46
C PRO A 7 -2.19 5.48 -17.43
N CYS A 8 -3.40 5.27 -16.91
CA CYS A 8 -3.75 4.21 -15.97
C CYS A 8 -4.06 2.89 -16.67
N SER A 9 -3.83 1.75 -16.01
CA SER A 9 -4.17 0.43 -16.56
C SER A 9 -5.69 0.29 -16.79
N ALA A 10 -6.07 -0.62 -17.68
CA ALA A 10 -7.47 -0.91 -17.96
C ALA A 10 -8.18 -1.33 -16.67
N SER A 11 -9.27 -0.64 -16.33
CA SER A 11 -10.05 -0.76 -15.08
C SER A 11 -9.59 0.10 -13.90
N VAL A 12 -8.53 0.89 -14.04
CA VAL A 12 -8.11 1.86 -13.01
C VAL A 12 -8.63 3.26 -13.37
N PRO A 13 -9.52 3.87 -12.56
CA PRO A 13 -10.03 5.21 -12.85
C PRO A 13 -8.91 6.25 -12.83
N CYS A 14 -8.84 7.09 -13.87
CA CYS A 14 -7.94 8.23 -13.92
C CYS A 14 -8.65 9.49 -13.40
N HIS A 15 -8.03 10.19 -12.47
CA HIS A 15 -8.48 11.49 -11.99
C HIS A 15 -7.52 12.60 -12.44
N PRO A 16 -7.99 13.60 -13.21
CA PRO A 16 -7.18 14.75 -13.54
C PRO A 16 -6.85 15.55 -12.27
N GLY A 17 -5.62 16.05 -12.18
CA GLY A 17 -5.23 17.00 -11.12
C GLY A 17 -5.52 18.44 -11.52
N ASP A 18 -5.15 19.37 -10.62
CA ASP A 18 -5.34 20.81 -10.83
C ASP A 18 -4.44 21.41 -11.92
N LEU A 19 -3.41 20.67 -12.34
CA LEU A 19 -2.48 21.07 -13.41
C LEU A 19 -2.74 20.28 -14.70
N PRO A 20 -2.52 20.88 -15.89
CA PRO A 20 -2.82 20.26 -17.19
C PRO A 20 -2.16 18.91 -17.46
N SER A 21 -0.99 18.68 -16.83
CA SER A 21 -0.19 17.46 -16.94
C SER A 21 -0.28 16.56 -15.71
N MET A 22 -1.01 16.98 -14.67
CA MET A 22 -1.19 16.19 -13.45
C MET A 22 -2.37 15.24 -13.62
N HIS A 23 -2.14 13.99 -13.25
CA HIS A 23 -3.19 12.99 -13.13
C HIS A 23 -2.81 12.06 -11.98
N ARG A 24 -3.82 11.40 -11.41
CA ARG A 24 -3.61 10.30 -10.47
C ARG A 24 -4.50 9.13 -10.88
N CYS A 25 -3.97 7.92 -10.77
CA CYS A 25 -4.76 6.70 -10.86
C CYS A 25 -5.36 6.42 -9.49
N VAL A 26 -6.66 6.16 -9.43
CA VAL A 26 -7.38 5.90 -8.18
C VAL A 26 -7.35 4.40 -7.91
N CYS A 27 -6.56 4.02 -6.91
CA CYS A 27 -6.41 2.63 -6.49
C CYS A 27 -7.17 2.36 -5.17
N PRO A 28 -7.50 1.09 -4.88
CA PRO A 28 -7.97 0.71 -3.56
C PRO A 28 -6.92 1.03 -2.47
N PRO A 29 -7.31 1.15 -1.19
CA PRO A 29 -6.37 1.30 -0.09
C PRO A 29 -5.31 0.18 -0.09
N GLY A 30 -4.05 0.54 0.18
CA GLY A 30 -2.93 -0.40 0.15
C GLY A 30 -2.32 -0.64 -1.24
N PHE A 31 -2.79 0.05 -2.29
CA PHE A 31 -2.25 -0.08 -3.65
C PHE A 31 -1.80 1.27 -4.21
N THR A 32 -0.81 1.26 -5.12
CA THR A 32 -0.25 2.47 -5.74
C THR A 32 0.14 2.26 -7.21
N GLY A 33 0.42 3.35 -7.91
CA GLY A 33 0.92 3.34 -9.28
C GLY A 33 -0.17 3.20 -10.36
N ILE A 34 0.29 2.87 -11.56
CA ILE A 34 -0.52 2.83 -12.79
C ILE A 34 -1.39 1.56 -12.86
N GLN A 35 -0.89 0.46 -12.30
CA GLN A 35 -1.55 -0.85 -12.31
C GLN A 35 -2.21 -1.18 -10.97
N CYS A 36 -2.18 -0.26 -10.00
CA CYS A 36 -2.54 -0.53 -8.62
C CYS A 36 -1.77 -1.74 -8.09
N ASP A 37 -0.45 -1.61 -8.12
CA ASP A 37 0.45 -2.58 -7.51
C ASP A 37 0.36 -2.48 -5.99
N ASP A 38 0.45 -3.62 -5.33
CA ASP A 38 0.38 -3.72 -3.88
C ASP A 38 1.54 -2.96 -3.22
N ILE A 39 1.22 -2.17 -2.19
CA ILE A 39 2.24 -1.48 -1.40
C ILE A 39 2.78 -2.48 -0.40
N ASP A 40 4.04 -2.87 -0.53
CA ASP A 40 4.66 -3.71 0.49
C ASP A 40 4.97 -2.88 1.76
N GLU A 41 4.04 -2.83 2.70
CA GLU A 41 4.22 -2.08 3.94
C GLU A 41 5.30 -2.70 4.84
N CYS A 42 5.68 -3.97 4.63
CA CYS A 42 6.74 -4.62 5.39
C CYS A 42 8.14 -4.10 5.03
N THR A 43 8.28 -3.37 3.92
CA THR A 43 9.52 -2.63 3.62
C THR A 43 9.77 -1.49 4.61
N ASN A 44 8.73 -1.03 5.31
CA ASN A 44 8.84 -0.05 6.39
C ASN A 44 9.19 -0.74 7.72
N ALA A 45 10.38 -0.46 8.25
CA ALA A 45 10.84 -1.03 9.52
C ALA A 45 9.95 -0.70 10.73
N SER A 46 9.13 0.36 10.65
CA SER A 46 8.17 0.74 11.69
C SER A 46 6.76 0.17 11.48
N ALA A 47 6.56 -0.67 10.46
CA ALA A 47 5.26 -1.27 10.18
C ALA A 47 4.79 -2.17 11.33
N CYS A 48 5.68 -2.97 11.92
CA CYS A 48 5.36 -3.86 13.03
C CYS A 48 6.26 -3.61 14.24
N HIS A 49 5.91 -4.18 15.39
CA HIS A 49 6.78 -4.20 16.55
C HIS A 49 8.13 -4.86 16.22
N VAL A 50 9.21 -4.45 16.89
CA VAL A 50 10.55 -5.06 16.68
C VAL A 50 10.57 -6.57 16.98
N ASN A 51 9.71 -7.01 17.91
CA ASN A 51 9.51 -8.42 18.26
C ASN A 51 8.36 -9.08 17.48
N ALA A 52 7.90 -8.49 16.38
CA ALA A 52 6.94 -9.09 15.48
C ALA A 52 7.57 -9.42 14.11
N ALA A 53 6.98 -10.36 13.40
CA ALA A 53 7.20 -10.61 11.99
C ALA A 53 6.12 -9.90 11.17
N CYS A 54 6.52 -9.19 10.13
CA CYS A 54 5.60 -8.60 9.16
C CYS A 54 5.35 -9.59 8.02
N THR A 55 4.10 -9.70 7.57
CA THR A 55 3.71 -10.46 6.39
C THR A 55 2.85 -9.58 5.51
N ASN A 56 3.36 -9.26 4.33
CA ASN A 56 2.67 -8.44 3.35
C ASN A 56 1.48 -9.22 2.75
N THR A 57 0.36 -8.54 2.52
CA THR A 57 -0.85 -9.13 1.95
C THR A 57 -1.45 -8.18 0.91
N PRO A 58 -2.18 -8.66 -0.11
CA PRO A 58 -2.78 -7.74 -1.08
C PRO A 58 -3.69 -6.69 -0.42
N GLY A 59 -3.31 -5.43 -0.50
CA GLY A 59 -3.98 -4.24 0.06
C GLY A 59 -3.73 -3.98 1.54
N SER A 60 -2.88 -4.74 2.20
CA SER A 60 -2.59 -4.57 3.63
C SER A 60 -1.38 -5.38 4.10
N TYR A 61 -1.18 -5.45 5.41
CA TYR A 61 -0.14 -6.28 5.99
C TYR A 61 -0.57 -6.74 7.38
N THR A 62 0.04 -7.85 7.79
CA THR A 62 -0.21 -8.44 9.10
C THR A 62 1.08 -8.47 9.90
N CYS A 63 0.94 -8.22 11.21
CA CYS A 63 2.04 -8.31 12.16
C CYS A 63 1.73 -9.45 13.13
N THR A 64 2.67 -10.38 13.29
CA THR A 64 2.53 -11.49 14.25
C THR A 64 3.70 -11.47 15.22
N CYS A 65 3.44 -11.44 16.53
CA CYS A 65 4.50 -11.50 17.52
C CYS A 65 5.34 -12.78 17.34
N LYS A 66 6.67 -12.63 17.45
CA LYS A 66 7.61 -13.74 17.37
C LYS A 66 7.38 -14.71 18.53
N GLN A 67 7.86 -15.94 18.37
CA GLN A 67 7.74 -16.97 19.40
C GLN A 67 8.24 -16.47 20.75
N GLY A 68 7.44 -16.65 21.79
CA GLY A 68 7.74 -16.21 23.15
C GLY A 68 7.19 -14.82 23.52
N TYR A 69 6.70 -14.04 22.55
CA TYR A 69 6.05 -12.75 22.77
C TYR A 69 4.55 -12.82 22.53
N HIS A 70 3.79 -11.95 23.20
CA HIS A 70 2.34 -11.88 23.07
C HIS A 70 1.87 -10.46 22.78
N GLY A 71 0.81 -10.34 21.98
CA GLY A 71 0.20 -9.07 21.63
C GLY A 71 -0.41 -9.08 20.23
N ASP A 72 -0.63 -7.90 19.67
CA ASP A 72 -1.30 -7.68 18.38
C ASP A 72 -0.32 -7.53 17.20
N GLY A 73 0.99 -7.74 17.45
CA GLY A 73 2.04 -7.55 16.46
C GLY A 73 2.49 -6.09 16.28
N LYS A 74 1.71 -5.11 16.74
CA LYS A 74 2.13 -3.70 16.86
C LYS A 74 2.80 -3.44 18.21
N ARG A 75 2.37 -4.19 19.22
CA ARG A 75 3.00 -4.30 20.53
C ARG A 75 3.17 -5.78 20.85
N CYS A 76 4.39 -6.16 21.22
CA CYS A 76 4.72 -7.52 21.63
C CYS A 76 5.57 -7.46 22.89
N ASP A 77 4.99 -7.93 24.00
CA ASP A 77 5.60 -7.98 25.33
C ASP A 77 5.99 -9.42 25.72
#